data_AF-A0A0P6XM41-F1
#
_entry.id   AF-A0A0P6XM41-F1
#
_cell.length_a   1.000
_cell.length_b   1.000
_cell.length_c   1.000
_cell.angle_alpha   90.00
_cell.angle_beta   90.00
_cell.angle_gamma   90.00
#
_symmetry.space_group_name_H-M   'P 1'
#
loop_
_entity.id
_entity.type
_entity.pdbx_description
1 polymer ?
#
loop_
_entity_poly.entity_id
_entity_poly.type
_entity_poly.pdbx_seq_one_letter_code
_entity_poly.pdbx_strand_id
1 'polypeptide(L)'
;MNNSSICLEIIAAPIACKDGIKDSWREVAEWLAGQIKARYGDLAQVNYFDLFDPNCPAFPSGAQLPIVKVEGRVISNGEKISLPLICKEIDGFIRHEGLDTEMGTSHLCSKIMRYNPVKVTSNAKFFYKEVLLNQLNSLKQSLFTLIAYW
;
A
#
# COMPACT_ATOMS: atom_id res chain seq x y z
N MET A 1 -6.81 27.61 -3.10
CA MET A 1 -6.85 26.42 -3.96
C MET A 1 -6.40 25.24 -3.10
N ASN A 2 -7.34 24.57 -2.43
CA ASN A 2 -7.02 23.35 -1.70
C ASN A 2 -7.15 22.22 -2.71
N ASN A 3 -6.05 21.93 -3.42
CA ASN A 3 -5.98 20.72 -4.23
C ASN A 3 -5.71 19.57 -3.26
N SER A 4 -6.77 19.03 -2.65
CA SER A 4 -6.66 17.91 -1.73
C SER A 4 -6.22 16.70 -2.53
N SER A 5 -4.95 16.32 -2.41
CA SER A 5 -4.41 15.13 -3.07
C SER A 5 -5.00 13.87 -2.41
N ILE A 6 -5.36 12.87 -3.21
CA ILE A 6 -5.86 11.60 -2.71
C ILE A 6 -4.77 10.92 -1.87
N CYS A 7 -5.05 10.65 -0.61
CA CYS A 7 -4.11 10.09 0.35
C CYS A 7 -4.19 8.56 0.37
N LEU A 8 -3.11 7.91 -0.09
CA LEU A 8 -2.86 6.49 0.11
C LEU A 8 -1.98 6.31 1.34
N GLU A 9 -2.45 5.60 2.36
CA GLU A 9 -1.70 5.30 3.57
C GLU A 9 -1.32 3.81 3.61
N ILE A 10 -0.06 3.52 3.88
CA ILE A 10 0.43 2.17 4.15
C ILE A 10 0.91 2.14 5.59
N ILE A 11 0.32 1.26 6.39
CA ILE A 11 0.74 1.01 7.76
C ILE A 11 1.37 -0.37 7.80
N ALA A 12 2.62 -0.45 8.24
CA ALA A 12 3.35 -1.71 8.35
C ALA A 12 4.33 -1.68 9.52
N ALA A 13 4.91 -2.83 9.83
CA ALA A 13 5.95 -2.94 10.86
C ALA A 13 7.17 -3.64 10.26
N PRO A 14 8.39 -3.31 10.72
CA PRO A 14 9.58 -4.06 10.39
C PRO A 14 9.39 -5.52 10.78
N ILE A 15 9.85 -6.44 9.92
CA ILE A 15 9.74 -7.88 10.18
C ILE A 15 11.09 -8.37 10.68
N ALA A 16 11.13 -8.86 11.92
CA ALA A 16 12.26 -9.63 12.42
C ALA A 16 12.29 -11.00 11.72
N CYS A 17 13.43 -11.36 11.14
CA CYS A 17 13.67 -12.66 10.55
C CYS A 17 15.02 -13.23 11.04
N LYS A 18 15.35 -14.46 10.63
CA LYS A 18 16.60 -15.12 10.99
C LYS A 18 17.87 -14.32 10.59
N ASP A 19 17.75 -13.44 9.61
CA ASP A 19 18.83 -12.63 9.06
C ASP A 19 18.85 -11.19 9.65
N GLY A 20 18.02 -10.92 10.66
CA GLY A 20 17.86 -9.59 11.28
C GLY A 20 16.52 -8.92 10.97
N ILE A 21 16.43 -7.61 11.19
CA ILE A 21 15.22 -6.82 10.92
C ILE A 21 15.21 -6.42 9.44
N LYS A 22 14.16 -6.80 8.71
CA LYS A 22 13.92 -6.40 7.32
C LYS A 22 12.81 -5.34 7.28
N ASP A 23 13.12 -4.20 6.68
CA ASP A 23 12.14 -3.13 6.40
C ASP A 23 11.67 -3.20 4.94
N SER A 24 11.25 -4.39 4.50
CA SER A 24 10.82 -4.61 3.11
C SER A 24 9.55 -3.84 2.75
N TRP A 25 8.78 -3.39 3.76
CA TRP A 25 7.57 -2.61 3.51
C TRP A 25 7.86 -1.17 3.11
N ARG A 26 8.92 -0.55 3.66
CA ARG A 26 9.35 0.78 3.24
C ARG A 26 9.78 0.80 1.78
N GLU A 27 10.59 -0.16 1.36
CA GLU A 27 11.01 -0.29 -0.04
C GLU A 27 9.81 -0.48 -0.98
N VAL A 28 8.83 -1.30 -0.58
CA VAL A 28 7.59 -1.49 -1.36
C VAL A 28 6.77 -0.19 -1.41
N ALA A 29 6.68 0.56 -0.30
CA ALA A 29 5.96 1.83 -0.26
C ALA A 29 6.63 2.89 -1.15
N GLU A 30 7.97 2.98 -1.16
CA GLU A 30 8.72 3.87 -2.03
C GLU A 30 8.54 3.51 -3.51
N TRP A 31 8.63 2.22 -3.86
CA TRP A 31 8.33 1.74 -5.21
C TRP A 31 6.91 2.13 -5.64
N LEU A 32 5.94 1.89 -4.76
CA LEU A 32 4.54 2.21 -5.02
C LEU A 32 4.33 3.72 -5.19
N ALA A 33 4.95 4.55 -4.35
CA ALA A 33 4.91 6.01 -4.48
C ALA A 33 5.39 6.45 -5.86
N GLY A 34 6.46 5.84 -6.39
CA GLY A 34 6.93 6.07 -7.75
C GLY A 34 5.87 5.70 -8.81
N GLN A 35 5.18 4.57 -8.66
CA GLN A 35 4.11 4.14 -9.58
C GLN A 35 2.90 5.09 -9.55
N ILE A 36 2.47 5.48 -8.34
CA ILE A 36 1.33 6.37 -8.13
C ILE A 36 1.65 7.76 -8.69
N LYS A 37 2.81 8.32 -8.38
CA LYS A 37 3.25 9.62 -8.94
C LYS A 37 3.34 9.60 -10.45
N ALA A 38 3.86 8.53 -11.05
CA ALA A 38 3.94 8.40 -12.51
C ALA A 38 2.57 8.35 -13.18
N ARG A 39 1.55 7.80 -12.52
CA ARG A 39 0.20 7.62 -13.08
C ARG A 39 -0.74 8.79 -12.80
N TYR A 40 -0.70 9.33 -11.59
CA TYR A 40 -1.65 10.30 -11.08
C TYR A 40 -1.05 11.69 -10.86
N GLY A 41 0.28 11.84 -10.96
CA GLY A 41 0.95 13.10 -10.65
C GLY A 41 0.67 13.53 -9.21
N ASP A 42 0.31 14.79 -9.02
CA ASP A 42 0.03 15.36 -7.71
C ASP A 42 -1.42 15.09 -7.23
N LEU A 43 -2.23 14.39 -8.03
CA LEU A 43 -3.61 14.02 -7.66
C LEU A 43 -3.67 12.91 -6.60
N ALA A 44 -2.57 12.18 -6.39
CA ALA A 44 -2.49 11.16 -5.34
C ALA A 44 -1.09 11.11 -4.72
N GLN A 45 -1.02 10.87 -3.42
CA GLN A 45 0.21 10.76 -2.64
C GLN A 45 0.23 9.48 -1.82
N VAL A 46 1.42 8.96 -1.54
CA VAL A 46 1.62 7.74 -0.74
C VAL A 46 2.35 8.09 0.55
N ASN A 47 1.74 7.77 1.68
CA ASN A 47 2.28 7.97 3.01
C ASN A 47 2.54 6.60 3.67
N TYR A 48 3.78 6.39 4.12
CA TYR A 48 4.15 5.19 4.87
C TYR A 48 4.22 5.52 6.36
N PHE A 49 3.60 4.67 7.17
CA PHE A 49 3.63 4.75 8.62
C PHE A 49 4.17 3.45 9.18
N ASP A 50 5.20 3.57 10.02
CA ASP A 50 5.61 2.47 10.88
C ASP A 50 4.57 2.31 12.00
N LEU A 51 4.17 1.07 12.28
CA LEU A 51 3.22 0.73 13.34
C LEU A 51 3.63 1.32 14.69
N PHE A 52 4.93 1.43 14.93
CA PHE A 52 5.49 1.93 16.19
C PHE A 52 5.78 3.43 16.16
N ASP A 53 5.48 4.14 15.06
CA ASP A 53 5.60 5.60 14.99
C ASP A 53 4.49 6.27 15.83
N PRO A 54 4.82 7.28 16.66
CA PRO A 54 3.83 8.06 17.40
C PRO A 54 2.74 8.71 16.53
N ASN A 55 3.03 8.95 15.26
CA ASN A 55 2.11 9.54 14.29
C ASN A 55 1.37 8.48 13.46
N CYS A 56 1.48 7.20 13.79
CA CYS A 56 0.77 6.14 13.10
C CYS A 56 -0.76 6.38 13.19
N PRO A 57 -1.48 6.46 12.06
CA PRO A 57 -2.91 6.74 12.06
C PRO A 57 -3.68 5.56 12.65
N ALA A 58 -4.83 5.83 13.28
CA ALA A 58 -5.67 4.79 13.87
C ALA A 58 -6.16 3.78 12.83
N PHE A 59 -6.20 2.49 13.15
CA PHE A 59 -6.68 1.42 12.27
C PHE A 59 -7.53 0.40 13.06
N PRO A 60 -8.32 -0.46 12.39
CA PRO A 60 -9.24 -1.37 13.07
C PRO A 60 -8.53 -2.31 14.06
N SER A 61 -9.18 -2.60 15.18
CA SER A 61 -8.70 -3.61 16.14
C SER A 61 -8.61 -4.98 15.47
N GLY A 62 -7.53 -5.71 15.73
CA GLY A 62 -7.29 -7.03 15.12
C GLY A 62 -6.88 -6.98 13.65
N ALA A 63 -6.49 -5.80 13.15
CA ALA A 63 -5.90 -5.70 11.82
C ALA A 63 -4.56 -6.46 11.74
N GLN A 64 -4.33 -7.03 10.58
CA GLN A 64 -3.12 -7.71 10.15
C GLN A 64 -2.32 -6.77 9.25
N LEU A 65 -0.99 -6.82 9.36
CA LEU A 65 -0.11 -5.98 8.55
C LEU A 65 0.29 -6.69 7.25
N PRO A 66 0.48 -5.94 6.15
CA PRO A 66 0.33 -4.49 6.04
C PRO A 66 -1.15 -4.08 5.92
N ILE A 67 -1.45 -2.85 6.33
CA ILE A 67 -2.76 -2.23 6.12
C ILE A 67 -2.60 -1.17 5.04
N VAL A 68 -3.50 -1.18 4.07
CA VAL A 68 -3.54 -0.18 3.00
C VAL A 68 -4.87 0.55 3.06
N LYS A 69 -4.81 1.89 3.09
CA LYS A 69 -5.99 2.76 3.08
C LYS A 69 -5.93 3.78 1.95
N VAL A 70 -7.08 4.09 1.37
CA VAL A 70 -7.25 5.22 0.44
C VAL A 70 -8.31 6.13 1.03
N GLU A 71 -8.00 7.41 1.24
CA GLU A 71 -8.90 8.37 1.91
C GLU A 71 -9.41 7.84 3.27
N GLY A 72 -8.51 7.28 4.07
CA GLY A 72 -8.83 6.69 5.38
C GLY A 72 -9.61 5.37 5.33
N ARG A 73 -10.12 4.95 4.16
CA ARG A 73 -10.83 3.68 3.98
C ARG A 73 -9.84 2.52 3.80
N VAL A 74 -9.91 1.52 4.66
CA VAL A 74 -9.11 0.29 4.51
C VAL A 74 -9.55 -0.49 3.26
N ILE A 75 -8.61 -0.71 2.35
CA ILE A 75 -8.82 -1.47 1.11
C ILE A 75 -8.08 -2.82 1.12
N SER A 76 -7.07 -2.98 1.98
CA SER A 76 -6.35 -4.23 2.19
C SER A 76 -5.84 -4.32 3.64
N ASN A 77 -5.84 -5.53 4.20
CA ASN A 77 -5.53 -5.80 5.61
C ASN A 77 -4.89 -7.19 5.71
N GLY A 78 -3.59 -7.26 6.01
CA GLY A 78 -2.81 -8.50 6.15
C GLY A 78 -2.38 -9.12 4.83
N GLU A 79 -2.92 -8.64 3.72
CA GLU A 79 -2.63 -9.14 2.40
C GLU A 79 -1.49 -8.37 1.74
N LYS A 80 -1.03 -8.92 0.62
CA LYS A 80 -0.06 -8.27 -0.25
C LYS A 80 -0.59 -6.96 -0.82
N ILE A 81 0.22 -5.91 -0.75
CA ILE A 81 -0.04 -4.62 -1.39
C ILE A 81 -0.28 -4.82 -2.89
N SER A 82 -1.48 -4.47 -3.36
CA SER A 82 -1.94 -4.69 -4.74
C SER A 82 -2.10 -3.36 -5.47
N LEU A 83 -1.12 -3.02 -6.31
CA LEU A 83 -1.18 -1.82 -7.16
C LEU A 83 -2.47 -1.76 -8.03
N PRO A 84 -2.95 -2.86 -8.65
CA PRO A 84 -4.21 -2.83 -9.38
C PRO A 84 -5.42 -2.46 -8.52
N LEU A 85 -5.50 -2.99 -7.29
CA LEU A 85 -6.58 -2.67 -6.36
C LEU A 85 -6.52 -1.20 -5.94
N ILE A 86 -5.34 -0.71 -5.58
CA ILE A 86 -5.11 0.69 -5.21
C ILE A 86 -5.52 1.62 -6.36
N CYS A 87 -5.06 1.34 -7.59
CA CYS A 87 -5.42 2.16 -8.75
C CYS A 87 -6.93 2.16 -9.00
N LYS A 88 -7.60 1.01 -8.84
CA LYS A 88 -9.06 0.92 -8.99
C LYS A 88 -9.79 1.81 -7.99
N GLU A 89 -9.34 1.84 -6.73
CA GLU A 89 -9.94 2.66 -5.69
C GLU A 89 -9.68 4.16 -5.93
N ILE A 90 -8.44 4.56 -6.26
CA ILE A 90 -8.10 5.95 -6.63
C ILE A 90 -8.92 6.41 -7.84
N ASP A 91 -9.01 5.59 -8.89
CA ASP A 91 -9.84 5.87 -10.07
C ASP A 91 -11.33 6.02 -9.70
N GLY A 92 -11.79 5.31 -8.65
CA GLY A 92 -13.12 5.45 -8.08
C GLY A 92 -13.34 6.83 -7.46
N PHE A 93 -12.43 7.26 -6.57
CA PHE A 93 -12.50 8.58 -5.93
C PHE A 93 -12.48 9.71 -6.97
N ILE A 94 -11.56 9.66 -7.94
CA ILE A 94 -11.47 10.68 -9.00
C ILE A 94 -12.78 10.80 -9.80
N ARG A 95 -13.47 9.68 -10.08
CA ARG A 95 -14.75 9.71 -10.80
C ARG A 95 -15.88 10.30 -9.97
N HIS A 96 -15.87 10.10 -8.66
CA HIS A 96 -16.91 10.60 -7.76
C HIS A 96 -16.72 12.07 -7.41
N GLU A 97 -15.49 12.55 -7.19
CA GLU A 97 -15.22 13.98 -6.99
C GLU A 97 -15.52 14.83 -8.24
N GLY A 98 -15.55 14.21 -9.43
CA GLY A 98 -15.92 14.85 -10.68
C GLY A 98 -17.43 15.00 -10.94
N LEU A 99 -18.31 14.44 -10.10
CA LEU A 99 -19.77 14.55 -10.26
C LEU A 99 -20.41 15.68 -9.47
N ASP A 100 -19.69 16.28 -8.52
CA ASP A 100 -20.21 17.37 -7.67
C ASP A 100 -19.82 18.76 -8.21
N THR A 101 -19.03 18.83 -9.28
CA THR A 101 -18.57 20.09 -9.88
C THR A 101 -19.08 20.25 -11.32
N GLU A 102 -20.36 20.58 -11.49
CA GLU A 102 -20.85 21.13 -12.75
C GLU A 102 -20.29 22.55 -12.97
N MET A 103 -19.14 22.65 -13.64
CA MET A 103 -18.98 23.50 -14.83
C MET A 103 -17.55 23.38 -15.38
N GLY A 104 -17.45 22.71 -16.54
CA GLY A 104 -16.39 22.94 -17.50
C GLY A 104 -15.06 22.23 -17.21
N THR A 105 -14.84 21.07 -17.82
CA THR A 105 -14.01 21.01 -19.04
C THR A 105 -13.83 19.57 -19.50
N SER A 106 -14.29 19.36 -20.73
CA SER A 106 -14.19 18.17 -21.57
C SER A 106 -12.76 17.88 -22.04
N HIS A 107 -11.78 17.76 -21.14
CA HIS A 107 -10.37 17.59 -21.56
C HIS A 107 -9.52 16.55 -20.82
N LEU A 108 -9.99 15.93 -19.74
CA LEU A 108 -9.19 14.93 -19.02
C LEU A 108 -9.50 13.46 -19.39
N CYS A 109 -10.63 13.18 -20.04
CA CYS A 109 -11.03 11.81 -20.36
C CYS A 109 -10.18 11.15 -21.48
N SER A 110 -9.41 11.93 -22.24
CA SER A 110 -8.62 11.43 -23.37
C SER A 110 -7.16 11.07 -23.06
N LYS A 111 -6.65 11.35 -21.83
CA LYS A 111 -5.21 11.20 -21.53
C LYS A 111 -4.82 9.98 -20.68
N ILE A 112 -5.78 9.20 -20.18
CA ILE A 112 -5.51 8.07 -19.24
C ILE A 112 -5.24 6.73 -19.97
N MET A 113 -5.42 6.62 -21.29
CA MET A 113 -5.34 5.33 -22.01
C MET A 113 -4.06 5.14 -22.83
N ARG A 114 -2.87 5.20 -22.20
CA ARG A 114 -1.67 4.50 -22.69
C ARG A 114 -0.82 3.97 -21.53
N TYR A 115 -1.36 2.98 -20.82
CA TYR A 115 -0.56 2.11 -19.98
C TYR A 115 0.43 1.33 -20.86
N ASN A 116 1.70 1.73 -20.81
CA ASN A 116 2.80 0.96 -21.34
C ASN A 116 3.37 0.16 -20.15
N PRO A 117 3.25 -1.18 -20.11
CA PRO A 117 3.81 -1.97 -19.01
C PRO A 117 5.33 -1.83 -19.05
N VAL A 118 5.87 -0.93 -18.22
CA VAL A 118 7.31 -0.92 -17.93
C VAL A 118 7.63 -2.31 -17.38
N LYS A 119 8.52 -3.01 -18.06
CA LYS A 119 8.99 -4.34 -17.68
C LYS A 119 9.35 -4.30 -16.20
N VAL A 120 8.55 -5.02 -15.40
CA VAL A 120 8.86 -5.31 -14.00
C VAL A 120 10.21 -6.02 -14.01
N THR A 121 11.27 -5.29 -13.70
CA THR A 121 12.60 -5.88 -13.57
C THR A 121 12.53 -6.91 -12.45
N SER A 122 13.24 -8.01 -12.68
CA SER A 122 13.21 -9.30 -11.99
C SER A 122 13.37 -9.29 -10.46
N ASN A 123 13.53 -8.13 -9.82
CA ASN A 123 13.71 -8.02 -8.37
C ASN A 123 12.38 -8.10 -7.60
N ALA A 124 11.25 -7.66 -8.17
CA ALA A 124 9.96 -7.75 -7.49
C ALA A 124 9.45 -9.21 -7.34
N LYS A 125 9.94 -10.15 -8.16
CA LYS A 125 9.61 -11.58 -8.04
C LYS A 125 10.30 -12.25 -6.84
N PHE A 126 11.44 -11.73 -6.38
CA PHE A 126 12.19 -12.29 -5.25
C PHE A 126 11.56 -11.96 -3.89
N PHE A 127 10.93 -10.80 -3.74
CA PHE A 127 10.35 -10.35 -2.47
C PHE A 127 9.19 -11.23 -1.96
N TYR A 128 8.39 -11.81 -2.85
CA TYR A 128 7.22 -12.62 -2.46
C TYR A 128 7.58 -13.91 -1.73
N LYS A 129 8.66 -14.57 -2.17
CA LYS A 129 9.08 -15.82 -1.56
C LYS A 129 9.59 -15.56 -0.14
N GLU A 130 10.40 -14.53 0.04
CA GLU A 130 10.97 -14.19 1.35
C GLU A 130 9.93 -13.68 2.36
N VAL A 131 9.01 -12.80 1.96
CA VAL A 131 7.98 -12.28 2.87
C VAL A 131 7.02 -13.39 3.32
N LEU A 132 6.57 -14.28 2.42
CA LEU A 132 5.73 -15.43 2.78
C LEU A 132 6.48 -16.45 3.66
N LEU A 133 7.75 -16.72 3.37
CA LEU A 133 8.58 -17.59 4.21
C LEU A 133 8.79 -16.99 5.61
N ASN A 134 8.98 -15.68 5.72
CA ASN A 134 9.16 -15.01 7.00
C ASN A 134 7.86 -14.98 7.83
N GLN A 135 6.70 -14.75 7.22
CA GLN A 135 5.42 -14.86 7.93
C GLN A 135 5.13 -16.29 8.38
N LEU A 136 5.39 -17.30 7.53
CA LEU A 136 5.25 -18.70 7.92
C LEU A 136 6.21 -19.12 9.05
N ASN A 137 7.44 -18.60 9.05
CA ASN A 137 8.41 -18.89 10.11
C ASN A 137 8.08 -18.19 11.43
N SER A 138 7.56 -16.96 11.38
CA SER A 138 7.08 -16.23 12.56
C SER A 138 5.88 -16.95 13.21
N LEU A 139 4.92 -17.41 12.41
CA LEU A 139 3.80 -18.22 12.90
C LEU A 139 4.25 -19.55 13.50
N LYS A 140 5.27 -20.21 12.93
CA LYS A 140 5.85 -21.42 13.50
C LYS A 140 6.56 -21.17 14.83
N GLN A 141 7.35 -20.10 14.96
CA GLN A 141 8.03 -19.78 16.23
C GLN A 141 7.03 -19.45 17.34
N SER A 142 5.95 -18.73 17.02
CA SER A 142 4.87 -18.46 17.97
C SER A 142 4.18 -19.77 18.44
N LEU A 143 3.90 -20.69 17.52
CA LEU A 143 3.35 -22.02 17.84
C LEU A 143 4.32 -22.89 18.67
N PHE A 144 5.62 -22.86 18.37
CA PHE A 144 6.64 -23.60 19.13
C PHE A 144 6.79 -23.06 20.56
N THR A 145 6.64 -21.75 20.75
CA THR A 145 6.69 -21.13 22.08
C THR A 145 5.45 -21.51 22.90
N LEU A 146 4.28 -21.63 22.28
CA LEU A 146 3.05 -22.10 22.95
C LEU A 146 3.10 -23.57 23.37
N ILE A 147 3.79 -24.43 22.61
CA ILE A 147 3.94 -25.86 22.93
C ILE A 147 5.01 -26.10 24.01
N ALA A 148 6.05 -25.26 24.09
CA ALA A 148 7.12 -25.41 25.09
C ALA A 148 6.72 -25.00 26.53
N TYR A 149 5.51 -24.44 26.72
CA TYR A 149 4.96 -24.01 28.01
C TYR A 149 3.79 -24.91 28.50
N TRP A 150 3.60 -26.09 27.91
CA TRP A 150 2.71 -27.16 28.35
C TRP A 150 3.47 -28.48 28.45
#